data_AF-A0A5M8Q915-F1
#
_entry.id   AF-A0A5M8Q915-F1
#
_cell.length_a   1.000
_cell.length_b   1.000
_cell.length_c   1.000
_cell.angle_alpha   90.00
_cell.angle_beta   90.00
_cell.angle_gamma   90.00
#
_symmetry.space_group_name_H-M   'P 1'
#
loop_
_entity.id
_entity.type
_entity.pdbx_description
1 polymer ?
#
loop_
_entity_poly.entity_id
_entity_poly.type
_entity_poly.pdbx_seq_one_letter_code
_entity_poly.pdbx_strand_id
1 'polypeptide(L)'
;MNITEADPWGILSPQTLYEDAVFRLQLDKRHGLLLCTFFRNPTPEEFRNSYRLAFDCARLKEVTLWLTDARNITSMLPDNQRWLKQHMATLFAAGLLCKFAIVMAPECFVMTDPH
;
A
#
# COMPACT_ATOMS: atom_id res chain seq x y z
N MET A 1 -32.03 -18.48 -14.25
CA MET A 1 -31.73 -18.51 -12.81
C MET A 1 -30.31 -19.05 -12.70
N ASN A 2 -29.30 -18.18 -12.74
CA ASN A 2 -27.90 -18.59 -12.70
C ASN A 2 -27.46 -18.64 -11.25
N ILE A 3 -27.14 -19.84 -10.79
CA ILE A 3 -26.52 -20.10 -9.50
C ILE A 3 -25.08 -19.61 -9.66
N THR A 4 -24.78 -18.41 -9.18
CA THR A 4 -23.39 -18.00 -8.96
C THR A 4 -22.81 -18.94 -7.92
N GLU A 5 -21.83 -19.74 -8.32
CA GLU A 5 -20.96 -20.47 -7.40
C GLU A 5 -20.44 -19.48 -6.36
N ALA A 6 -21.01 -19.55 -5.16
CA ALA A 6 -20.46 -18.86 -4.02
C ALA A 6 -19.10 -19.49 -3.75
N ASP A 7 -18.05 -18.68 -3.82
CA ASP A 7 -16.69 -19.08 -3.45
C ASP A 7 -16.73 -19.80 -2.09
N PRO A 8 -16.47 -21.11 -2.04
CA PRO A 8 -16.63 -21.93 -0.83
C PRO A 8 -15.67 -21.53 0.29
N TRP A 9 -14.71 -20.65 0.01
CA TRP A 9 -13.76 -20.10 0.98
C TRP A 9 -14.04 -18.64 1.36
N GLY A 10 -15.02 -17.98 0.74
CA GLY A 10 -15.38 -16.59 1.00
C GLY A 10 -14.23 -15.59 0.78
N ILE A 11 -13.26 -15.93 -0.07
CA ILE A 11 -12.15 -15.08 -0.47
C ILE A 11 -12.64 -14.23 -1.64
N LEU A 12 -13.52 -13.28 -1.34
CA LEU A 12 -13.78 -12.18 -2.26
C LEU A 12 -12.43 -11.52 -2.56
N SER A 13 -11.98 -11.63 -3.80
CA SER A 13 -10.74 -11.00 -4.25
C SER A 13 -10.82 -9.50 -3.96
N PRO A 14 -9.72 -8.87 -3.49
CA PRO A 14 -9.71 -7.44 -3.19
C PRO A 14 -10.20 -6.61 -4.37
N GLN A 15 -11.07 -5.64 -4.10
CA GLN A 15 -11.62 -4.77 -5.14
C GLN A 15 -10.53 -3.82 -5.64
N THR A 16 -10.18 -3.87 -6.93
CA THR A 16 -9.30 -2.86 -7.53
C THR A 16 -10.00 -1.51 -7.57
N LEU A 17 -9.36 -0.50 -6.97
CA LEU A 17 -9.83 0.89 -6.92
C LEU A 17 -9.12 1.77 -7.94
N TYR A 18 -7.85 1.48 -8.21
CA TYR A 18 -7.03 2.19 -9.17
C TYR A 18 -5.94 1.26 -9.70
N GLU A 19 -5.58 1.41 -10.98
CA GLU A 19 -4.47 0.70 -11.60
C GLU A 19 -3.91 1.50 -12.77
N ASP A 20 -2.60 1.61 -12.83
CA ASP A 20 -1.85 2.07 -13.99
C ASP A 20 -0.61 1.19 -14.23
N ALA A 21 0.28 1.62 -15.12
CA ALA A 21 1.50 0.89 -15.46
C ALA A 21 2.54 0.80 -14.34
N VAL A 22 2.37 1.54 -13.24
CA VAL A 22 3.32 1.66 -12.12
C VAL A 22 2.74 1.06 -10.86
N PHE A 23 1.46 1.30 -10.60
CA PHE A 23 0.86 1.14 -9.29
C PHE A 23 -0.56 0.58 -9.38
N ARG A 24 -0.92 -0.28 -8.43
CA ARG A 24 -2.28 -0.75 -8.19
C ARG A 24 -2.68 -0.51 -6.74
N LEU A 25 -3.92 -0.07 -6.57
CA LEU A 25 -4.58 0.11 -5.29
C LEU A 25 -5.80 -0.80 -5.22
N GLN A 26 -5.88 -1.64 -4.20
CA GLN A 26 -7.03 -2.53 -3.97
C GLN A 26 -7.53 -2.41 -2.53
N LEU A 27 -8.81 -2.70 -2.34
CA LEU A 27 -9.47 -2.69 -1.05
C LEU A 27 -10.10 -4.04 -0.76
N ASP A 28 -9.66 -4.64 0.34
CA ASP A 28 -10.37 -5.72 1.01
C ASP A 28 -11.25 -5.11 2.11
N LYS A 29 -12.54 -4.97 1.79
CA LYS A 29 -13.53 -4.39 2.72
C LYS A 29 -13.79 -5.28 3.94
N ARG A 30 -13.65 -6.60 3.79
CA ARG A 30 -13.94 -7.55 4.86
C ARG A 30 -12.94 -7.40 6.00
N HIS A 31 -11.68 -7.17 5.66
CA HIS A 31 -10.60 -7.00 6.63
C HIS A 31 -10.26 -5.54 6.93
N GLY A 32 -10.90 -4.57 6.26
CA GLY A 32 -10.54 -3.16 6.36
C GLY A 32 -9.10 -2.90 5.90
N LEU A 33 -8.67 -3.63 4.87
CA LEU A 33 -7.28 -3.68 4.41
C LEU A 33 -7.13 -2.98 3.05
N LEU A 34 -6.24 -2.00 3.01
CA LEU A 34 -5.75 -1.40 1.79
C LEU A 34 -4.50 -2.13 1.30
N LEU A 35 -4.53 -2.56 0.03
CA LEU A 35 -3.42 -3.23 -0.64
C LEU A 35 -2.86 -2.31 -1.72
N CYS A 36 -1.55 -2.09 -1.67
CA CYS A 36 -0.81 -1.27 -2.61
C CYS A 36 0.24 -2.14 -3.30
N THR A 37 0.37 -2.08 -4.62
CA THR A 37 1.37 -2.87 -5.35
C THR A 37 2.10 -1.98 -6.35
N PHE A 38 3.43 -1.95 -6.27
CA PHE A 38 4.29 -1.33 -7.29
C PHE A 38 4.74 -2.40 -8.30
N PHE A 39 4.49 -2.18 -9.58
CA PHE A 39 4.85 -3.09 -10.67
C PHE A 39 6.27 -2.87 -11.19
N ARG A 40 6.80 -1.67 -11.01
CA ARG A 40 8.17 -1.30 -11.38
C ARG A 40 8.73 -0.28 -10.41
N ASN A 41 10.00 0.05 -10.58
CA ASN A 41 10.61 1.15 -9.85
C ASN A 41 9.98 2.49 -10.28
N PRO A 42 9.33 3.23 -9.36
CA PRO A 42 8.69 4.50 -9.69
C PRO A 42 9.71 5.64 -9.73
N THR A 43 9.40 6.71 -10.48
CA THR A 43 10.05 8.01 -10.27
C THR A 43 9.64 8.59 -8.91
N PRO A 44 10.36 9.60 -8.38
CA PRO A 44 9.97 10.24 -7.11
C PRO A 44 8.54 10.81 -7.15
N GLU A 45 8.12 11.36 -8.29
CA GLU A 45 6.77 11.90 -8.46
C GLU A 45 5.72 10.78 -8.48
N GLU A 46 5.95 9.71 -9.26
CA GLU A 46 5.08 8.53 -9.30
C GLU A 46 4.92 7.91 -7.90
N PHE A 47 6.01 7.84 -7.14
CA PHE A 47 5.99 7.36 -5.75
C PHE A 47 5.07 8.24 -4.87
N ARG A 48 5.26 9.56 -4.88
CA ARG A 48 4.43 10.45 -4.05
C ARG A 48 2.97 10.42 -4.47
N ASN A 49 2.69 10.36 -5.77
CA ASN A 49 1.32 10.32 -6.28
C ASN A 49 0.61 9.01 -5.90
N SER A 50 1.31 7.88 -6.01
CA SER A 50 0.79 6.57 -5.59
C SER A 50 0.40 6.57 -4.10
N TYR A 51 1.28 7.10 -3.24
CA TYR A 51 0.98 7.17 -1.81
C TYR A 51 -0.08 8.21 -1.45
N ARG A 52 -0.17 9.34 -2.17
CA ARG A 52 -1.29 10.29 -2.00
C ARG A 52 -2.63 9.62 -2.27
N LEU A 53 -2.75 8.91 -3.39
CA LEU A 53 -3.96 8.14 -3.71
C LEU A 53 -4.31 7.15 -2.61
N ALA A 54 -3.32 6.44 -2.10
CA ALA A 54 -3.52 5.47 -1.03
C ALA A 54 -3.90 6.14 0.31
N PHE A 55 -3.33 7.30 0.65
CA PHE A 55 -3.71 8.08 1.83
C PHE A 55 -5.15 8.59 1.76
N ASP A 56 -5.54 9.15 0.62
CA ASP A 56 -6.90 9.65 0.42
C ASP A 56 -7.90 8.51 0.47
N CYS A 57 -7.56 7.36 -0.14
CA CYS A 57 -8.38 6.16 -0.03
C CYS A 57 -8.47 5.65 1.41
N ALA A 58 -7.36 5.63 2.15
CA ALA A 58 -7.36 5.16 3.54
C ALA A 58 -8.30 5.98 4.42
N ARG A 59 -8.32 7.31 4.23
CA ARG A 59 -9.24 8.23 4.93
C ARG A 59 -10.68 8.02 4.49
N LEU A 60 -10.94 8.00 3.18
CA LEU A 60 -12.30 7.93 2.64
C LEU A 60 -12.98 6.58 2.87
N LYS A 61 -12.21 5.51 3.02
CA LYS A 61 -12.70 4.13 3.22
C LYS A 61 -12.52 3.63 4.64
N GLU A 62 -12.02 4.47 5.54
CA GLU A 62 -11.81 4.17 6.97
C GLU A 62 -11.05 2.84 7.19
N VAL A 63 -10.00 2.62 6.38
CA VAL A 63 -9.21 1.39 6.46
C VAL A 63 -8.33 1.41 7.70
N THR A 64 -8.21 0.28 8.39
CA THR A 64 -7.41 0.15 9.62
C THR A 64 -6.11 -0.63 9.39
N LEU A 65 -6.03 -1.37 8.29
CA LEU A 65 -4.86 -2.14 7.89
C LEU A 65 -4.35 -1.67 6.52
N TRP A 66 -3.03 -1.64 6.36
CA TRP A 66 -2.39 -1.30 5.09
C TRP A 66 -1.20 -2.23 4.83
N LEU A 67 -1.15 -2.79 3.62
CA LEU A 67 0.00 -3.54 3.11
C LEU A 67 0.46 -2.96 1.76
N THR A 68 1.74 -2.58 1.66
CA THR A 68 2.38 -2.24 0.39
C THR A 68 3.31 -3.37 -0.05
N ASP A 69 3.07 -3.93 -1.23
CA ASP A 69 4.05 -4.70 -1.98
C ASP A 69 4.92 -3.75 -2.82
N ALA A 70 6.15 -3.54 -2.35
CA ALA A 70 7.16 -2.70 -2.97
C ALA A 70 8.36 -3.52 -3.47
N ARG A 71 8.20 -4.82 -3.71
CA ARG A 71 9.30 -5.70 -4.17
C ARG A 71 9.90 -5.31 -5.52
N ASN A 72 9.16 -4.58 -6.37
CA ASN A 72 9.69 -4.11 -7.65
C ASN A 72 10.29 -2.69 -7.58
N ILE A 73 10.32 -2.07 -6.40
CA ILE A 73 11.12 -0.87 -6.17
C ILE A 73 12.55 -1.34 -5.98
N THR A 74 13.47 -0.89 -6.84
CA THR A 74 14.88 -1.30 -6.81
C THR A 74 15.76 -0.33 -6.04
N SER A 75 15.29 0.90 -5.81
CA SER A 75 16.00 1.89 -4.99
C SER A 75 15.00 2.75 -4.21
N MET A 76 15.10 2.69 -2.88
CA MET A 76 14.30 3.52 -1.99
C MET A 76 15.08 4.77 -1.58
N LEU A 77 14.85 5.87 -2.32
CA LEU A 77 15.51 7.15 -2.04
C LEU A 77 15.22 7.66 -0.61
N PRO A 78 16.21 8.20 0.12
CA PRO A 78 16.01 8.69 1.50
C PRO A 78 14.89 9.72 1.65
N ASP A 79 14.72 10.59 0.66
CA ASP A 79 13.65 11.60 0.68
C ASP A 79 12.25 11.00 0.52
N ASN A 80 12.12 9.88 -0.20
CA ASN A 80 10.86 9.13 -0.28
C ASN A 80 10.52 8.48 1.06
N GLN A 81 11.53 7.90 1.74
CA GLN A 81 11.35 7.33 3.08
C GLN A 81 10.94 8.40 4.10
N ARG A 82 11.64 9.54 4.12
CA ARG A 82 11.34 10.65 5.03
C ARG A 82 9.93 11.16 4.80
N TRP A 83 9.57 11.39 3.54
CA TRP A 83 8.24 11.86 3.17
C TRP A 83 7.15 10.87 3.57
N LEU A 84 7.34 9.58 3.28
CA LEU A 84 6.37 8.53 3.63
C LEU A 84 6.17 8.46 5.15
N LYS A 85 7.26 8.45 5.93
CA LYS A 85 7.21 8.43 7.40
C LYS A 85 6.41 9.61 7.96
N GLN A 86 6.66 10.82 7.48
CA GLN A 86 5.97 12.03 7.92
C GLN A 86 4.45 11.95 7.66
N HIS A 87 4.04 11.48 6.48
CA HIS A 87 2.63 11.41 6.12
C HIS A 87 1.92 10.23 6.80
N MET A 88 2.56 9.07 6.90
CA MET A 88 2.04 7.91 7.63
C MET A 88 1.79 8.23 9.11
N ALA A 89 2.69 8.97 9.76
CA ALA A 89 2.53 9.35 11.17
C ALA A 89 1.21 10.08 11.44
N THR A 90 0.72 10.87 10.49
CA THR A 90 -0.57 11.57 10.63
C THR A 90 -1.77 10.62 10.68
N LEU A 91 -1.72 9.50 9.94
CA LEU A 91 -2.80 8.51 9.94
C LEU A 91 -2.84 7.69 11.23
N PHE A 92 -1.67 7.39 11.81
CA PHE A 92 -1.58 6.75 13.13
C PHE A 92 -2.05 7.68 14.25
N ALA A 93 -1.61 8.94 14.24
CA ALA A 93 -2.01 9.92 15.26
C ALA A 93 -3.53 10.20 15.25
N ALA A 94 -4.16 10.13 14.07
CA ALA A 94 -5.61 10.26 13.93
C ALA A 94 -6.39 8.97 14.29
N GLY A 95 -5.71 7.87 14.64
CA GLY A 95 -6.34 6.58 14.94
C GLY A 95 -6.94 5.88 13.73
N LEU A 96 -6.64 6.33 12.51
CA LEU A 96 -7.18 5.76 11.27
C LEU A 96 -6.50 4.44 10.93
N LEU A 97 -5.17 4.36 11.06
CA LEU A 97 -4.42 3.13 10.83
C LEU A 97 -4.00 2.47 12.15
N CYS A 98 -4.22 1.16 12.24
CA CYS A 98 -3.73 0.33 13.34
C CYS A 98 -2.42 -0.37 13.00
N LYS A 99 -2.26 -0.83 11.75
CA LYS A 99 -1.06 -1.54 11.29
C LYS A 99 -0.71 -1.16 9.87
N PHE A 100 0.59 -1.09 9.62
CA PHE A 100 1.17 -0.82 8.31
C PHE A 100 2.37 -1.76 8.08
N ALA A 101 2.43 -2.34 6.90
CA ALA A 101 3.55 -3.18 6.48
C ALA A 101 3.97 -2.84 5.04
N ILE A 102 5.27 -2.91 4.79
CA ILE A 102 5.84 -2.84 3.44
C ILE A 102 6.64 -4.11 3.21
N VAL A 103 6.32 -4.85 2.16
CA VAL A 103 7.15 -5.94 1.64
C VAL A 103 8.11 -5.33 0.63
N MET A 104 9.40 -5.34 0.94
CA MET A 104 10.45 -4.80 0.06
C MET A 104 11.33 -5.93 -0.44
N ALA A 105 11.99 -5.69 -1.58
CA ALA A 105 13.06 -6.58 -2.02
C ALA A 105 14.24 -6.51 -1.03
N PRO A 106 14.96 -7.62 -0.76
CA PRO A 106 16.10 -7.63 0.16
C PRO A 106 17.17 -6.57 -0.18
N GLU A 107 17.33 -6.26 -1.46
CA GLU A 107 18.34 -5.32 -1.96
C GLU A 107 18.02 -3.86 -1.59
N CYS A 108 16.77 -3.54 -1.28
CA CYS A 108 16.36 -2.24 -0.75
C CYS A 108 16.65 -2.08 0.74
N PHE A 109 17.06 -3.15 1.42
CA PHE A 109 17.40 -3.14 2.83
C PHE A 109 18.84 -2.62 3.01
N VAL A 110 19.03 -1.31 2.87
CA VAL A 110 20.24 -0.66 3.39
C VAL A 110 20.02 -0.51 4.90
N MET A 111 20.34 -1.55 5.67
CA MET A 111 20.72 -1.33 7.06
C MET A 111 21.98 -0.48 7.01
N THR A 112 21.84 0.82 7.22
CA THR A 112 22.97 1.61 7.71
C THR A 112 23.36 0.97 9.02
N ASP A 113 24.48 0.26 8.98
CA ASP A 113 25.23 -0.17 10.14
C ASP A 113 25.26 0.97 11.19
N PRO A 114 24.86 0.74 12.45
CA PRO A 114 24.88 1.76 13.49
C PRO A 114 26.30 2.03 14.04
N HIS A 115 27.37 1.54 13.40
CA HIS A 115 28.76 1.87 13.77
C HIS A 115 29.17 3.30 13.43
#